data_AF-A0A388PEV3-F1
#
_entry.id   AF-A0A388PEV3-F1
#
_cell.length_a   1.000
_cell.length_b   1.000
_cell.length_c   1.000
_cell.angle_alpha   90.00
_cell.angle_beta   90.00
_cell.angle_gamma   90.00
#
_symmetry.space_group_name_H-M   'P 1'
#
loop_
_entity.id
_entity.type
_entity.pdbx_description
1 polymer ?
#
loop_
_entity_poly.entity_id
_entity_poly.type
_entity_poly.pdbx_seq_one_letter_code
_entity_poly.pdbx_strand_id
1 'polypeptide(L)'
;MCNIAEGFESRSDRTFYDMLRRAKGSCGEVRTLVHIAGKIGYISEEKVTAMMPICLKCSGQLQALMSHLETTRPEVRSRKLW
;
A
#
# COMPACT_ATOMS: atom_id res chain seq x y z
N MET A 1 5.14 -2.15 6.28
CA MET A 1 5.96 -3.22 5.65
C MET A 1 5.53 -4.62 6.09
N CYS A 2 5.10 -4.84 7.34
CA CYS A 2 4.70 -6.16 7.85
C CYS A 2 3.73 -6.92 6.92
N ASN A 3 2.67 -6.26 6.43
CA ASN A 3 1.72 -6.91 5.52
C ASN A 3 2.36 -7.48 4.25
N ILE A 4 3.35 -6.80 3.64
CA ILE A 4 4.00 -7.30 2.41
C ILE A 4 4.76 -8.60 2.70
N ALA A 5 5.55 -8.60 3.77
CA ALA A 5 6.32 -9.78 4.19
C ALA A 5 5.39 -10.92 4.64
N GLU A 6 4.40 -10.63 5.47
CA GLU A 6 3.40 -11.60 5.93
C GLU A 6 2.65 -12.24 4.76
N GLY A 7 2.21 -11.42 3.82
CA GLY A 7 1.57 -11.91 2.60
C GLY A 7 2.49 -12.78 1.76
N PHE A 8 3.76 -12.40 1.62
CA PHE A 8 4.74 -13.15 0.84
C PHE A 8 5.05 -14.51 1.47
N GLU A 9 5.27 -14.56 2.79
CA GLU A 9 5.53 -15.79 3.54
C GLU A 9 4.35 -16.76 3.56
N SER A 10 3.12 -16.29 3.32
CA SER A 10 1.93 -17.15 3.27
C SER A 10 1.95 -18.20 2.15
N ARG A 11 2.81 -18.02 1.12
CA ARG A 11 2.88 -18.84 -0.11
C ARG A 11 1.56 -19.01 -0.86
N SER A 12 0.53 -18.23 -0.52
CA SER A 12 -0.75 -18.20 -1.21
C SER A 12 -0.85 -16.92 -2.03
N ASP A 13 -1.12 -17.07 -3.32
CA ASP A 13 -1.30 -15.94 -4.24
C ASP A 13 -2.43 -15.02 -3.77
N ARG A 14 -3.51 -15.60 -3.24
CA ARG A 14 -4.66 -14.86 -2.71
C ARG A 14 -4.31 -14.09 -1.45
N THR A 15 -3.71 -14.75 -0.46
CA THR A 15 -3.33 -14.10 0.80
C THR A 15 -2.29 -13.01 0.56
N PHE A 16 -1.31 -13.26 -0.30
CA PHE A 16 -0.34 -12.24 -0.68
C PHE A 16 -1.01 -11.01 -1.27
N TYR A 17 -1.93 -11.22 -2.23
CA TYR A 17 -2.67 -10.14 -2.85
C TYR A 17 -3.51 -9.35 -1.82
N ASP A 18 -4.23 -10.04 -0.94
CA ASP A 18 -5.06 -9.39 0.09
C ASP A 18 -4.23 -8.57 1.07
N MET A 19 -3.04 -9.06 1.43
CA MET A 19 -2.09 -8.33 2.27
C MET A 19 -1.48 -7.12 1.54
N LEU A 20 -1.26 -7.18 0.22
CA LEU A 20 -0.88 -6.01 -0.57
C LEU A 20 -1.97 -4.92 -0.57
N ARG A 21 -3.26 -5.29 -0.63
CA ARG A 21 -4.37 -4.32 -0.45
C ARG A 21 -4.27 -3.62 0.91
N ARG A 22 -4.04 -4.38 1.98
CA ARG A 22 -3.87 -3.85 3.35
C ARG A 22 -2.65 -2.93 3.43
N ALA A 23 -1.51 -3.34 2.87
CA ALA A 23 -0.31 -2.52 2.81
C ALA A 23 -0.56 -1.18 2.11
N LYS A 24 -1.31 -1.20 0.99
CA LYS A 24 -1.68 0.02 0.26
C LYS A 24 -2.61 0.91 1.09
N GLY A 25 -3.58 0.32 1.80
CA GLY A 25 -4.45 1.01 2.75
C GLY A 25 -3.67 1.74 3.85
N SER A 26 -2.77 1.03 4.55
CA SER A 26 -1.91 1.62 5.58
C SER A 26 -1.03 2.74 5.04
N CYS A 27 -0.53 2.63 3.80
CA CYS A 27 0.20 3.72 3.15
C CYS A 27 -0.67 4.97 2.93
N GLY A 28 -1.96 4.77 2.62
CA GLY A 28 -2.95 5.85 2.50
C GLY A 28 -3.21 6.53 3.84
N GLU A 29 -3.34 5.76 4.93
CA GLU A 29 -3.49 6.28 6.30
C GLU A 29 -2.29 7.13 6.71
N VAL A 30 -1.06 6.64 6.51
CA VAL A 30 0.16 7.40 6.80
C VAL A 30 0.19 8.71 6.02
N ARG A 31 -0.16 8.70 4.74
CA ARG A 31 -0.22 9.92 3.92
C ARG A 31 -1.20 10.95 4.48
N THR A 32 -2.38 10.51 4.90
CA THR A 32 -3.38 11.38 5.53
C THR A 32 -2.87 11.93 6.86
N LEU A 33 -2.24 11.10 7.69
CA LEU A 33 -1.66 11.51 8.97
C LEU A 33 -0.51 12.51 8.80
N VAL A 34 0.37 12.33 7.80
CA VAL A 34 1.43 13.29 7.47
C VAL A 34 0.84 14.65 7.11
N HIS A 35 -0.21 14.67 6.29
CA HIS A 35 -0.89 15.90 5.90
C HIS A 35 -1.51 16.62 7.11
N ILE A 36 -2.20 15.88 7.98
CA ILE A 36 -2.80 16.43 9.20
C ILE A 36 -1.72 16.93 10.16
N ALA A 37 -0.68 16.14 10.41
CA ALA A 37 0.43 16.48 11.30
C ALA A 37 1.16 17.76 10.86
N GLY A 38 1.34 17.94 9.54
CA GLY A 38 1.86 19.19 8.98
C GLY A 38 0.96 20.39 9.25
N LYS A 39 -0.35 20.23 9.03
CA LYS A 39 -1.33 21.31 9.24
C LYS A 39 -1.42 21.78 10.69
N ILE A 40 -1.26 20.89 11.65
CA ILE A 40 -1.31 21.23 13.09
C ILE A 40 0.07 21.58 13.68
N GLY A 41 1.12 21.65 12.84
CA GLY A 41 2.46 22.03 13.26
C GLY A 41 3.23 20.96 14.05
N TYR A 42 2.81 19.70 14.01
CA TYR A 42 3.49 18.59 14.70
C TYR A 42 4.75 18.13 13.94
N ILE A 43 4.81 18.37 12.63
CA ILE A 43 5.99 18.17 11.79
C ILE A 43 6.20 19.40 10.90
N SER A 44 7.46 19.68 10.54
CA SER A 44 7.78 20.82 9.67
C SER A 44 7.29 20.59 8.24
N GLU A 45 7.11 21.68 7.50
CA GLU A 45 6.74 21.63 6.08
C GLU A 45 7.79 20.88 5.25
N GLU A 46 9.08 20.95 5.61
CA GLU A 46 10.11 20.18 4.91
C GLU A 46 9.89 18.67 5.09
N LYS A 47 9.49 18.22 6.30
CA LYS A 47 9.16 16.81 6.55
C LYS A 47 7.93 16.37 5.77
N VAL A 48 6.88 17.19 5.70
CA VAL A 48 5.70 16.92 4.88
C VAL A 48 6.11 16.75 3.41
N THR A 49 6.88 17.71 2.89
CA THR A 49 7.36 17.73 1.50
C THR A 49 8.25 16.52 1.17
N ALA A 50 9.05 16.05 2.12
CA ALA A 50 9.88 14.86 1.94
C ALA A 50 9.06 13.55 2.02
N MET A 51 8.06 13.46 2.90
CA MET A 51 7.32 12.22 3.17
C MET A 51 6.19 11.96 2.17
N MET A 52 5.51 13.00 1.68
CA MET A 52 4.38 12.87 0.76
C MET A 52 4.73 12.11 -0.54
N PRO A 53 5.84 12.44 -1.24
CA PRO A 53 6.25 11.72 -2.44
C PRO A 53 6.59 10.26 -2.17
N ILE A 54 7.19 9.95 -1.01
CA ILE A 54 7.52 8.58 -0.61
C ILE A 54 6.24 7.76 -0.45
N CYS A 55 5.24 8.29 0.25
CA CYS A 55 3.94 7.63 0.42
C CYS A 55 3.25 7.39 -0.93
N LEU A 56 3.28 8.38 -1.83
CA LEU A 56 2.72 8.25 -3.17
C LEU A 56 3.43 7.18 -3.99
N LYS A 57 4.77 7.19 -3.98
CA LYS A 57 5.59 6.21 -4.69
C LYS A 57 5.34 4.79 -4.19
N CYS A 58 5.32 4.58 -2.87
CA CYS A 58 5.03 3.27 -2.28
C CYS A 58 3.62 2.78 -2.65
N SER A 59 2.60 3.63 -2.53
CA SER A 59 1.23 3.29 -2.93
C SER A 59 1.12 2.93 -4.42
N GLY A 60 1.84 3.66 -5.28
CA GLY A 60 1.91 3.39 -6.72
C GLY A 60 2.61 2.06 -7.05
N GLN A 61 3.73 1.75 -6.39
CA GLN A 61 4.43 0.48 -6.55
C GLN A 61 3.56 -0.71 -6.13
N LEU A 62 2.83 -0.58 -5.01
CA LEU A 62 1.89 -1.59 -4.55
C LEU A 62 0.76 -1.80 -5.56
N GLN A 63 0.19 -0.73 -6.10
CA GLN A 63 -0.85 -0.82 -7.13
C GLN A 63 -0.33 -1.50 -8.40
N ALA A 64 0.85 -1.11 -8.89
CA ALA A 64 1.44 -1.70 -10.08
C ALA A 64 1.69 -3.20 -9.90
N LEU A 65 2.22 -3.60 -8.75
CA LEU A 65 2.41 -5.02 -8.40
C LEU A 65 1.08 -5.76 -8.35
N MET A 66 0.07 -5.22 -7.66
CA MET A 66 -1.26 -5.83 -7.60
C MET A 66 -1.86 -6.02 -9.00
N SER A 67 -1.83 -5.00 -9.85
CA SER A 67 -2.33 -5.11 -11.23
C SER A 67 -1.57 -6.15 -12.06
N HIS A 68 -0.26 -6.30 -11.84
CA HIS A 68 0.51 -7.38 -12.44
C HIS A 68 0.09 -8.77 -11.93
N LEU A 69 -0.19 -8.92 -10.64
CA LEU A 69 -0.63 -10.19 -10.07
C LEU A 69 -2.03 -10.59 -10.54
N GLU A 70 -2.94 -9.65 -10.79
CA GLU A 70 -4.27 -9.93 -11.36
C GLU A 70 -4.20 -10.56 -12.75
N THR A 71 -3.21 -10.15 -13.55
CA THR A 71 -3.04 -10.68 -14.92
C THR A 71 -2.25 -11.99 -14.93
N THR A 72 -1.29 -12.16 -14.02
CA THR A 72 -0.37 -13.30 -14.01
C THR A 72 -0.79 -14.47 -13.12
N ARG A 73 -1.62 -14.24 -12.09
CA ARG A 73 -2.01 -15.27 -11.10
C ARG A 73 -3.50 -15.61 -11.19
N PRO A 74 -3.87 -16.79 -11.73
CA PRO A 74 -5.27 -17.18 -11.90
C PRO A 74 -6.08 -17.19 -10.59
N GLU A 75 -5.45 -17.55 -9.48
CA GLU A 75 -6.09 -17.59 -8.17
C GLU A 75 -6.58 -16.21 -7.71
N VAL A 76 -5.85 -15.15 -8.05
CA VAL A 76 -6.21 -13.75 -7.75
C VAL A 76 -7.40 -13.30 -8.60
N ARG A 77 -7.38 -13.61 -9.89
CA ARG A 77 -8.41 -13.21 -10.87
C ARG A 77 -9.79 -13.81 -10.58
N SER A 78 -9.84 -15.00 -10.01
CA SER A 78 -11.09 -15.76 -9.76
C SER A 78 -12.06 -15.12 -8.73
N ARG A 79 -11.74 -13.94 -8.20
CA ARG A 79 -12.56 -13.23 -7.21
C ARG A 79 -13.73 -12.53 -7.91
N LYS A 80 -14.96 -12.98 -7.65
CA LYS A 80 -16.17 -12.23 -8.02
C LYS A 80 -16.09 -10.84 -7.37
N LEU A 81 -16.16 -9.80 -8.19
CA LEU A 81 -16.50 -8.46 -7.76
C LEU A 81 -17.91 -8.55 -7.17
N TRP A 82 -18.02 -8.47 -5.84
CA TRP A 82 -19.29 -8.23 -5.17
C TRP A 82 -19.48 -6.73 -5.08
#